data_AF-A0A9D2F220-F1
#
_entry.id   AF-A0A9D2F220-F1
#
_cell.length_a   1.000
_cell.length_b   1.000
_cell.length_c   1.000
_cell.angle_alpha   90.00
_cell.angle_beta   90.00
_cell.angle_gamma   90.00
#
_symmetry.space_group_name_H-M   'P 1'
#
loop_
_entity.id
_entity.type
_entity.pdbx_description
1 polymer ?
#
loop_
_entity_poly.entity_id
_entity_poly.type
_entity_poly.pdbx_seq_one_letter_code
_entity_poly.pdbx_strand_id
1 'polypeptide(L)' 'MKQPKSFEEGMQRLQELLTVLQDETTPLAQSVKLYAEAASLISYCKETLDTAKLQIEEIDAGLAAKTEETL' A
#
# COMPACT_ATOMS: atom_id res chain seq x y z
N MET A 1 -14.27 8.64 -0.47
CA MET A 1 -14.15 7.32 0.20
C MET A 1 -13.12 7.47 1.32
N LYS A 2 -13.26 6.72 2.43
CA LYS A 2 -12.29 6.76 3.53
C LYS A 2 -11.09 5.88 3.15
N GLN A 3 -9.88 6.43 3.26
CA GLN A 3 -8.66 5.64 3.10
C GLN A 3 -8.52 4.64 4.26
N PRO A 4 -7.86 3.49 4.05
CA PRO A 4 -7.58 2.51 5.11
C PRO A 4 -6.79 3.15 6.25
N LYS A 5 -6.94 2.63 7.48
CA LYS A 5 -6.16 3.13 8.62
C LYS A 5 -4.76 2.52 8.67
N SER A 6 -4.57 1.35 8.05
CA SER A 6 -3.27 0.70 7.92
C SER A 6 -3.02 0.07 6.55
N PHE A 7 -1.77 -0.28 6.29
CA PHE A 7 -1.36 -1.02 5.10
C PHE A 7 -2.06 -2.38 4.99
N GLU A 8 -2.14 -3.12 6.10
CA GLU A 8 -2.76 -4.45 6.17
C GLU A 8 -4.25 -4.38 5.86
N GLU A 9 -4.96 -3.37 6.41
CA GLU A 9 -6.37 -3.12 6.08
C GLU A 9 -6.54 -2.79 4.59
N GLY A 10 -5.65 -1.97 4.03
CA GLY A 10 -5.66 -1.63 2.61
C GLY A 10 -5.43 -2.85 1.71
N MET A 11 -4.52 -3.73 2.11
CA MET A 11 -4.20 -4.95 1.39
C MET A 11 -5.33 -5.97 1.47
N GLN A 12 -5.93 -6.16 2.64
CA GLN A 12 -7.10 -7.02 2.81
C GLN A 12 -8.24 -6.53 1.93
N ARG A 13 -8.50 -5.21 1.92
CA ARG A 13 -9.54 -4.64 1.09
C ARG A 13 -9.28 -4.84 -0.40
N LEU A 14 -8.03 -4.72 -0.84
CA LEU A 14 -7.64 -4.98 -2.23
C LEU A 14 -7.91 -6.44 -2.64
N GLN A 15 -7.63 -7.40 -1.76
CA GLN A 15 -7.91 -8.83 -2.00
C GLN A 15 -9.43 -9.10 -2.12
N GLU A 16 -10.24 -8.47 -1.28
CA GLU A 16 -11.70 -8.55 -1.37
C GLU A 16 -12.21 -7.99 -2.71
N LEU A 17 -11.71 -6.82 -3.14
CA LEU A 17 -12.09 -6.22 -4.41
C LEU A 17 -11.70 -7.09 -5.61
N LEU A 18 -10.52 -7.71 -5.57
CA LEU A 18 -10.06 -8.63 -6.62
C LEU A 18 -10.97 -9.85 -6.73
N THR A 19 -11.44 -10.37 -5.60
CA THR A 19 -12.38 -11.52 -5.57
C THR A 19 -13.67 -11.16 -6.30
N VAL A 20 -14.22 -9.96 -6.07
CA VAL A 20 -15.44 -9.51 -6.76
C VAL A 20 -15.16 -9.20 -8.23
N LEU A 21 -14.02 -8.61 -8.57
CA LEU A 21 -13.65 -8.31 -9.97
C LEU A 21 -13.43 -9.57 -10.81
N GLN A 22 -13.08 -10.70 -10.20
CA GLN A 22 -12.93 -11.99 -10.87
C GLN A 22 -14.25 -12.71 -11.11
N ASP A 23 -15.35 -12.25 -10.49
CA ASP A 23 -16.68 -12.81 -10.71
C ASP A 23 -17.27 -12.31 -12.04
N GLU A 24 -17.49 -13.23 -12.97
CA GLU A 24 -18.05 -12.98 -14.30
C GLU A 24 -19.49 -12.42 -14.27
N THR A 25 -20.19 -12.54 -13.14
CA THR A 25 -21.53 -11.99 -12.94
C THR A 25 -21.52 -10.52 -12.51
N THR A 26 -20.35 -9.95 -12.22
CA THR A 26 -20.22 -8.55 -11.80
C THR A 26 -20.56 -7.61 -12.96
N PRO A 27 -21.59 -6.74 -12.81
CA PRO A 27 -21.96 -5.79 -13.85
C PRO A 27 -20.84 -4.79 -14.17
N LEU A 28 -20.69 -4.42 -15.45
CA LEU A 28 -19.65 -3.48 -15.91
C LEU A 28 -19.58 -2.18 -15.08
N ALA A 29 -20.73 -1.58 -14.76
CA ALA A 29 -20.79 -0.35 -13.96
C ALA A 29 -20.25 -0.56 -12.53
N GLN A 30 -20.39 -1.76 -11.98
CA GLN A 30 -19.81 -2.13 -10.69
C GLN A 30 -18.31 -2.39 -10.83
N SER A 31 -17.87 -3.11 -11.87
CA SER A 31 -16.44 -3.36 -12.14
C SER A 31 -15.63 -2.07 -12.28
N VAL A 32 -16.18 -1.05 -12.95
CA VAL A 32 -15.53 0.27 -13.07
C VAL A 32 -15.36 0.95 -11.71
N LYS A 33 -16.37 0.86 -10.82
CA LYS A 33 -16.28 1.43 -9.46
C LYS A 33 -15.26 0.69 -8.60
N LEU A 34 -15.27 -0.65 -8.63
CA LEU A 34 -14.32 -1.48 -7.91
C LEU A 34 -12.89 -1.22 -8.37
N TYR A 35 -12.68 -1.02 -9.67
CA TYR A 35 -11.38 -0.66 -10.22
C TYR A 35 -10.88 0.70 -9.71
N ALA A 36 -11.74 1.72 -9.65
CA ALA A 36 -11.37 3.03 -9.11
C ALA A 36 -10.99 2.97 -7.62
N GLU A 37 -11.69 2.15 -6.83
CA GLU A 37 -11.34 1.88 -5.43
C GLU A 37 -10.01 1.14 -5.32
N ALA A 38 -9.82 0.08 -6.12
CA ALA A 38 -8.58 -0.69 -6.16
C ALA A 38 -7.37 0.18 -6.54
N ALA A 39 -7.50 1.04 -7.56
CA ALA A 39 -6.44 1.97 -7.95
C ALA A 39 -6.06 2.92 -6.81
N SER A 40 -7.05 3.42 -6.06
CA SER A 40 -6.81 4.29 -4.91
C SER A 40 -6.08 3.55 -3.77
N LEU A 41 -6.46 2.29 -3.51
CA LEU A 41 -5.81 1.44 -2.52
C LEU A 41 -4.37 1.10 -2.90
N ILE A 42 -4.13 0.79 -4.18
CA ILE A 42 -2.78 0.52 -4.69
C ILE A 42 -1.87 1.74 -4.50
N SER A 43 -2.36 2.95 -4.80
CA SER A 43 -1.60 4.18 -4.56
C SER A 43 -1.23 4.34 -3.08
N TYR A 44 -2.21 4.19 -2.19
CA TYR A 44 -1.99 4.28 -0.74
C TYR A 44 -0.97 3.25 -0.25
N CYS A 45 -1.11 1.98 -0.67
CA CYS A 45 -0.18 0.92 -0.28
C CYS A 45 1.24 1.22 -0.77
N LYS A 46 1.38 1.72 -2.00
CA LYS A 46 2.69 2.10 -2.55
C LYS A 46 3.32 3.24 -1.75
N GLU A 47 2.58 4.32 -1.50
CA GLU A 47 3.08 5.47 -0.72
C GLU A 47 3.50 5.06 0.70
N THR A 48 2.75 4.15 1.32
CA THR A 48 3.09 3.61 2.64
C THR A 48 4.39 2.81 2.62
N LEU A 49 4.59 1.97 1.60
CA LEU A 49 5.82 1.19 1.44
C LEU A 49 7.03 2.09 1.12
N ASP A 50 6.85 3.09 0.26
CA ASP A 50 7.90 4.05 -0.09
C ASP A 50 8.36 4.83 1.16
N THR A 51 7.41 5.23 2.01
CA THR A 51 7.71 5.87 3.30
C THR A 51 8.46 4.94 4.25
N ALA A 52 8.01 3.69 4.40
CA ALA A 52 8.68 2.72 5.26
C ALA A 52 10.11 2.41 4.78
N LYS A 53 10.31 2.33 3.46
CA LYS A 53 11.64 2.14 2.87
C LYS A 53 12.57 3.30 3.19
N LEU A 54 12.10 4.55 3.04
CA LEU A 54 12.90 5.73 3.39
C LEU A 54 13.32 5.73 4.86
N GLN A 55 12.40 5.36 5.76
CA GLN A 55 12.71 5.26 7.20
C GLN A 55 13.81 4.22 7.49
N ILE A 56 13.80 3.09 6.78
CA ILE A 56 14.87 2.08 6.91
C ILE A 56 16.21 2.65 6.43
N GLU A 57 16.22 3.31 5.26
CA GLU A 57 17.44 3.92 4.72
C GLU A 57 18.02 4.99 5.67
N GLU A 58 17.18 5.80 6.31
CA GLU A 58 17.60 6.77 7.32
C GLU A 58 18.19 6.12 8.58
N ILE A 59 17.60 5.01 9.04
CA ILE A 59 18.13 4.24 10.17
C ILE A 59 19.51 3.67 9.83
N ASP A 60 19.65 3.04 8.66
CA ASP A 60 20.90 2.44 8.21
C ASP A 60 22.01 3.50 8.07
N ALA A 61 21.70 4.66 7.48
CA ALA A 61 22.63 5.77 7.38
C ALA A 61 23.06 6.29 8.76
N GLY A 62 22.12 6.41 9.70
CA GLY A 62 22.41 6.82 11.08
C GLY A 62 23.28 5.81 11.84
N LEU A 63 23.13 4.51 11.58
CA LEU A 63 23.97 3.47 12.17
C LEU A 63 25.39 3.48 11.58
N ALA A 64 25.52 3.70 10.27
CA ALA A 64 26.82 3.82 9.61
C ALA A 64 27.63 5.01 10.18
N ALA A 65 27.00 6.19 10.27
CA ALA A 65 27.65 7.41 10.79
C ALA A 65 28.15 7.25 12.23
N LYS A 66 27.39 6.58 13.11
CA LYS A 66 27.79 6.32 14.50
C LYS A 66 28.97 5.36 14.61
N THR A 67 29.11 4.45 13.65
CA THR A 67 30.21 3.47 13.65
C THR A 67 31.53 4.13 13.28
N GLU A 68 31.51 5.16 12.43
CA GLU A 68 32.68 5.95 12.03
C GLU A 68 33.12 6.95 13.11
N GLU A 69 32.22 7.49 13.92
CA GLU A 69 32.55 8.38 15.06
C GLU A 69 33.18 7.65 16.26
N THR A 70 33.11 6.32 16.31
CA THR A 70 33.61 5.51 17.44
C THR A 70 35.00 4.90 17.16
N LEU A 71 35.60 5.19 16.00
CA LEU A 71 36.96 4.82 15.59
C LEU A 71 37.91 6.03 15.68
#